data_AF-A0A4Z0P112-F1
#
_entry.id   AF-A0A4Z0P112-F1
#
_cell.length_a   1.000
_cell.length_b   1.000
_cell.length_c   1.000
_cell.angle_alpha   90.00
_cell.angle_beta   90.00
_cell.angle_gamma   90.00
#
_symmetry.space_group_name_H-M   'P 1'
#
loop_
_entity.id
_entity.type
_entity.pdbx_description
1 polymer ?
#
loop_
_entity_poly.entity_id
_entity_poly.type
_entity_poly.pdbx_seq_one_letter_code
_entity_poly.pdbx_strand_id
1 'polypeptide(L)'
;MSTSTTSSQCSNSSAARIVRLLYWDLLALQQTTPYRSARLRRIADQMQYAVQHWPAQTWPQFSPQGYPIPEQVRVIADLADLPSVLVTQHQYLLVLARSLR
;
A
#
# COMPACT_ATOMS: atom_id res chain seq x y z
N MET A 1 32.52 21.40 8.86
CA MET A 1 32.53 20.67 7.58
C MET A 1 31.39 19.66 7.58
N SER A 2 30.55 19.73 6.54
CA SER A 2 29.55 18.74 6.10
C SER A 2 28.24 18.60 6.90
N THR A 3 27.27 19.44 6.53
CA THR A 3 25.83 19.32 6.80
C THR A 3 25.09 18.80 5.55
N SER A 4 24.83 17.50 5.43
CA SER A 4 24.03 16.95 4.31
C SER A 4 23.42 15.57 4.63
N THR A 5 22.42 15.47 5.50
CA THR A 5 21.70 14.18 5.71
C THR A 5 20.22 14.35 6.10
N THR A 6 19.44 15.15 5.37
CA THR A 6 17.99 15.32 5.68
C THR A 6 17.03 15.12 4.51
N SER A 7 17.49 14.92 3.27
CA SER A 7 16.57 14.81 2.13
C SER A 7 15.84 13.47 2.01
N SER A 8 16.37 12.38 2.55
CA SER A 8 15.77 11.04 2.43
C SER A 8 14.59 10.80 3.39
N GLN A 9 14.43 11.61 4.43
CA GLN A 9 13.44 11.37 5.49
C GLN A 9 12.02 11.82 5.10
N CYS A 10 11.89 12.78 4.17
CA CYS A 10 10.61 13.32 3.71
C CYS A 10 9.87 12.40 2.71
N SER A 11 10.57 11.50 2.02
CA SER A 11 9.95 10.56 1.08
C SER A 11 9.28 9.40 1.81
N ASN A 12 9.89 8.90 2.89
CA ASN A 12 9.40 7.76 3.66
C ASN A 12 8.04 8.00 4.32
N SER A 13 7.83 9.22 4.83
CA SER A 13 6.57 9.62 5.46
C SER A 13 5.43 9.81 4.44
N SER A 14 5.75 9.97 3.16
CA SER A 14 4.76 10.16 2.10
C SER A 14 4.10 8.84 1.68
N ALA A 15 4.88 7.79 1.41
CA ALA A 15 4.35 6.49 0.97
C ALA A 15 3.52 5.79 2.06
N ALA A 16 4.03 5.72 3.28
CA ALA A 16 3.29 5.16 4.43
C ALA A 16 1.97 5.92 4.69
N ARG A 17 2.00 7.26 4.56
CA ARG A 17 0.79 8.10 4.70
C ARG A 17 -0.21 7.83 3.58
N ILE A 18 0.25 7.70 2.33
CA ILE A 18 -0.61 7.35 1.19
C ILE A 18 -1.29 6.00 1.44
N VAL A 19 -0.52 4.97 1.82
CA VAL A 19 -1.07 3.64 2.12
C VAL A 19 -2.10 3.70 3.25
N ARG A 20 -1.84 4.50 4.29
CA ARG A 20 -2.80 4.72 5.38
C ARG A 20 -4.09 5.39 4.91
N LEU A 21 -4.02 6.35 3.98
CA LEU A 21 -5.22 6.98 3.39
C LEU A 21 -6.01 5.97 2.55
N LEU A 22 -5.32 5.19 1.70
CA LEU A 22 -5.94 4.14 0.89
C LEU A 22 -6.61 3.06 1.75
N TYR A 23 -6.05 2.73 2.92
CA TYR A 23 -6.70 1.84 3.88
C TYR A 23 -8.06 2.36 4.33
N TRP A 24 -8.17 3.66 4.62
CA TRP A 24 -9.45 4.27 5.00
C TRP A 24 -10.45 4.30 3.83
N ASP A 25 -9.97 4.57 2.61
CA ASP A 25 -10.80 4.51 1.41
C ASP A 25 -11.35 3.10 1.16
N LEU A 26 -10.54 2.07 1.38
CA LEU A 26 -10.97 0.66 1.30
C LEU A 26 -12.03 0.36 2.36
N LEU A 27 -11.83 0.76 3.62
CA LEU A 27 -12.82 0.55 4.68
C LEU A 27 -14.17 1.23 4.38
N ALA A 28 -14.15 2.39 3.73
CA ALA A 28 -15.37 3.11 3.33
C ALA A 28 -16.08 2.47 2.12
N LEU A 29 -15.44 1.51 1.43
CA LEU A 29 -15.91 0.95 0.17
C LEU A 29 -16.90 -0.21 0.39
N GLN A 30 -18.19 0.14 0.43
CA GLN A 30 -19.28 -0.82 0.63
C GLN A 30 -19.58 -1.64 -0.63
N GLN A 31 -20.30 -2.77 -0.47
CA GLN A 31 -20.72 -3.59 -1.61
C GLN A 31 -21.67 -2.83 -2.57
N THR A 32 -22.49 -1.93 -2.02
CA THR A 32 -23.47 -1.11 -2.74
C THR A 32 -22.85 0.14 -3.40
N THR A 33 -21.54 0.38 -3.23
CA THR A 33 -20.88 1.57 -3.78
C THR A 33 -20.93 1.57 -5.32
N PRO A 34 -21.36 2.67 -5.95
CA PRO A 34 -21.39 2.76 -7.41
C PRO A 34 -19.97 2.67 -7.98
N TYR A 35 -19.84 1.93 -9.09
CA TYR A 35 -18.57 1.69 -9.77
C TYR A 35 -17.51 1.04 -8.86
N ARG A 36 -17.93 0.17 -7.95
CA ARG A 36 -17.08 -0.51 -6.96
C ARG A 36 -15.82 -1.13 -7.58
N SER A 37 -15.96 -1.84 -8.69
CA SER A 37 -14.86 -2.48 -9.41
C SER A 37 -13.81 -1.46 -9.88
N ALA A 38 -14.25 -0.37 -10.53
CA ALA A 38 -13.36 0.68 -11.01
C ALA A 38 -12.66 1.41 -9.85
N ARG A 39 -13.37 1.66 -8.74
CA ARG A 39 -12.77 2.25 -7.54
C ARG A 39 -11.71 1.35 -6.90
N LEU A 40 -12.00 0.05 -6.78
CA LEU A 40 -11.01 -0.93 -6.29
C LEU A 40 -9.78 -0.98 -7.19
N ARG A 41 -9.97 -0.98 -8.51
CA ARG A 41 -8.87 -0.95 -9.46
C ARG A 41 -8.01 0.30 -9.28
N ARG A 42 -8.62 1.47 -9.17
CA ARG A 42 -7.91 2.73 -8.92
C ARG A 42 -7.11 2.68 -7.61
N ILE A 43 -7.68 2.15 -6.53
CA ILE A 43 -6.98 2.01 -5.25
C ILE A 43 -5.79 1.06 -5.40
N ALA A 44 -5.95 -0.06 -6.10
CA ALA A 44 -4.86 -0.98 -6.40
C ALA A 44 -3.72 -0.29 -7.18
N ASP A 45 -4.04 0.46 -8.23
CA ASP A 45 -3.04 1.19 -9.03
C ASP A 45 -2.32 2.25 -8.17
N GLN A 46 -3.04 2.97 -7.30
CA GLN A 46 -2.45 3.93 -6.37
C GLN A 46 -1.55 3.26 -5.31
N MET A 47 -1.94 2.08 -4.84
CA MET A 47 -1.15 1.30 -3.89
C MET A 47 0.13 0.78 -4.55
N GLN A 48 0.01 0.25 -5.78
CA GLN A 48 1.16 -0.18 -6.57
C GLN A 48 2.14 0.97 -6.81
N TYR A 49 1.64 2.15 -7.18
CA TYR A 49 2.46 3.35 -7.33
C TYR A 49 3.17 3.72 -6.03
N ALA A 50 2.45 3.75 -4.91
CA ALA A 50 3.01 4.09 -3.60
C ALA A 50 4.11 3.10 -3.18
N VAL A 51 3.89 1.80 -3.39
CA VAL A 51 4.88 0.75 -3.09
C VAL A 51 6.08 0.86 -4.03
N GLN A 52 5.89 1.06 -5.34
CA GLN A 52 7.00 1.20 -6.30
C GLN A 52 7.91 2.38 -6.00
N HIS A 53 7.35 3.47 -5.47
CA HIS A 53 8.10 4.69 -5.12
C HIS A 53 8.50 4.75 -3.64
N TRP A 54 8.22 3.71 -2.87
CA TRP A 54 8.69 3.60 -1.49
C TRP A 54 10.19 3.32 -1.50
N PRO A 55 11.04 4.13 -0.84
CA PRO A 55 12.47 3.86 -0.78
C PRO A 55 12.77 2.50 -0.12
N ALA A 56 13.55 1.65 -0.79
CA ALA A 56 13.86 0.30 -0.29
C ALA A 56 14.53 0.31 1.10
N GLN A 57 15.29 1.36 1.43
CA GLN A 57 15.96 1.52 2.72
C GLN A 57 14.97 1.69 3.88
N THR A 58 13.74 2.07 3.60
CA THR A 58 12.69 2.34 4.60
C THR A 58 11.45 1.49 4.39
N TRP A 59 11.58 0.45 3.56
CA TRP A 59 10.59 -0.60 3.46
C TRP A 59 10.42 -1.28 4.83
N PRO A 60 9.18 -1.40 5.35
CA PRO A 60 8.97 -2.00 6.65
C PRO A 60 9.24 -3.51 6.59
N GLN A 61 10.04 -4.02 7.53
CA GLN A 61 10.30 -5.46 7.66
C GLN A 61 9.22 -6.19 8.45
N PHE A 62 8.56 -5.48 9.37
CA PHE A 62 7.53 -6.02 10.24
C PHE A 62 6.31 -5.12 10.24
N SER A 63 5.14 -5.75 10.28
CA SER A 63 3.86 -5.07 10.45
C SER A 63 3.72 -4.52 11.86
N PRO A 64 2.77 -3.60 12.12
CA PRO A 64 2.49 -3.12 13.47
C PRO A 64 2.09 -4.20 14.48
N GLN A 65 1.73 -5.41 14.02
CA GLN A 65 1.39 -6.56 14.84
C GLN A 65 2.57 -7.54 15.02
N GLY A 66 3.75 -7.22 14.50
CA GLY A 66 4.97 -8.04 14.63
C GLY A 66 5.11 -9.14 13.57
N TYR A 67 4.17 -9.27 12.61
CA TYR A 67 4.31 -10.22 11.51
C TYR A 67 5.32 -9.73 10.47
N PRO A 68 6.13 -10.63 9.88
CA PRO A 68 7.03 -10.26 8.80
C PRO A 68 6.24 -9.77 7.58
N ILE A 69 6.70 -8.68 6.96
CA ILE A 69 6.14 -8.16 5.72
C ILE A 69 6.94 -8.76 4.55
N PRO A 70 6.28 -9.20 3.47
CA PRO A 70 6.97 -9.67 2.28
C PRO A 70 7.92 -8.60 1.71
N GLU A 71 8.93 -9.07 0.97
CA GLU A 71 9.82 -8.18 0.22
C GLU A 71 9.05 -7.24 -0.71
N GLN A 72 9.52 -6.00 -0.85
CA GLN A 72 8.86 -4.96 -1.65
C GLN A 72 8.56 -5.43 -3.08
N VAL A 73 9.52 -6.10 -3.73
CA VAL A 73 9.36 -6.63 -5.08
C VAL A 73 8.23 -7.65 -5.19
N ARG A 74 8.03 -8.45 -4.12
CA ARG A 74 6.95 -9.44 -4.09
C ARG A 74 5.60 -8.76 -3.98
N VAL A 75 5.49 -7.74 -3.13
CA VAL A 75 4.26 -6.94 -3.02
C VAL A 75 3.92 -6.24 -4.33
N ILE A 76 4.90 -5.70 -5.05
CA ILE A 76 4.69 -5.10 -6.37
C ILE A 76 4.16 -6.13 -7.37
N ALA A 77 4.73 -7.34 -7.38
CA ALA A 77 4.29 -8.41 -8.26
C ALA A 77 2.86 -8.86 -7.95
N ASP A 78 2.53 -9.05 -6.67
CA ASP A 78 1.19 -9.47 -6.26
C ASP A 78 0.13 -8.37 -6.55
N LEU A 79 0.49 -7.09 -6.44
CA LEU A 79 -0.39 -5.97 -6.83
C LEU A 79 -0.61 -5.88 -8.35
N ALA A 80 0.35 -6.35 -9.15
CA ALA A 80 0.19 -6.42 -10.60
C ALA A 80 -0.75 -7.56 -11.02
N ASP A 81 -0.76 -8.67 -10.26
CA ASP A 81 -1.57 -9.88 -10.51
C ASP A 81 -2.68 -10.06 -9.47
N LEU A 82 -3.52 -9.04 -9.32
CA LEU A 82 -4.62 -9.09 -8.36
C LEU A 82 -5.72 -10.08 -8.78
N PRO A 83 -6.35 -10.75 -7.80
CA PRO A 83 -7.48 -11.63 -8.09
C PRO A 83 -8.62 -10.84 -8.75
N SER A 84 -9.22 -11.43 -9.78
CA SER A 84 -10.34 -10.84 -10.53
C SER A 84 -11.65 -10.79 -9.72
N VAL A 85 -11.75 -11.61 -8.67
CA VAL A 85 -12.91 -11.64 -7.76
C VAL A 85 -12.87 -10.43 -6.83
N LEU A 86 -13.83 -9.52 -6.98
CA LEU A 86 -13.85 -8.21 -6.28
C LEU A 86 -13.89 -8.30 -4.75
N VAL A 87 -14.40 -9.39 -4.17
CA VAL A 87 -14.40 -9.59 -2.71
C VAL A 87 -12.99 -9.94 -2.24
N THR A 88 -12.36 -10.92 -2.90
CA THR A 88 -10.98 -11.34 -2.65
C THR A 88 -9.99 -10.21 -2.88
N GLN A 89 -10.17 -9.45 -3.97
CA GLN A 89 -9.36 -8.26 -4.25
C GLN A 89 -9.46 -7.23 -3.12
N HIS A 90 -10.68 -6.94 -2.66
CA HIS A 90 -10.89 -5.99 -1.57
C HIS A 90 -10.25 -6.45 -0.26
N GLN A 91 -10.43 -7.73 0.10
CA GLN A 91 -9.83 -8.31 1.29
C GLN A 91 -8.29 -8.29 1.23
N TYR A 92 -7.72 -8.68 0.09
CA TYR A 92 -6.27 -8.64 -0.12
C TYR A 92 -5.71 -7.23 0.09
N LEU A 93 -6.30 -6.23 -0.57
CA LEU A 93 -5.88 -4.83 -0.45
C LEU A 93 -6.01 -4.31 0.99
N LEU A 94 -7.05 -4.70 1.73
CA LEU A 94 -7.22 -4.33 3.14
C LEU A 94 -6.12 -4.91 4.03
N VAL A 95 -5.81 -6.20 3.88
CA VAL A 95 -4.76 -6.87 4.65
C VAL A 95 -3.40 -6.25 4.36
N LEU A 96 -3.09 -6.04 3.07
CA LEU A 96 -1.84 -5.43 2.65
C LEU A 96 -1.69 -4.01 3.21
N ALA A 97 -2.69 -3.15 3.01
CA ALA A 97 -2.66 -1.77 3.51
C ALA A 97 -2.55 -1.71 5.04
N ARG A 98 -3.18 -2.64 5.75
CA ARG A 98 -3.08 -2.76 7.21
C ARG A 98 -1.68 -3.19 7.66
N SER A 99 -0.99 -4.05 6.90
CA SER A 99 0.37 -4.48 7.22
C SER A 99 1.42 -3.38 7.00
N LEU A 100 1.16 -2.47 6.06
CA LEU A 100 2.12 -1.45 5.59
C LEU A 100 1.94 -0.05 6.24
N ARG A 101 0.95 0.15 7.11
CA ARG A 101 0.60 1.47 7.67
C ARG A 101 1.29 1.84 8.99
#